data_AF-A0A4S2UQS4-F1
#
_entry.id   AF-A0A4S2UQS4-F1
#
_cell.length_a   1.000
_cell.length_b   1.000
_cell.length_c   1.000
_cell.angle_alpha   90.00
_cell.angle_beta   90.00
_cell.angle_gamma   90.00
#
_symmetry.space_group_name_H-M   'P 1'
#
loop_
_entity.id
_entity.type
_entity.pdbx_description
1 polymer ?
#
loop_
_entity_poly.entity_id
_entity_poly.type
_entity_poly.pdbx_seq_one_letter_code
_entity_poly.pdbx_strand_id
1 'polypeptide(L)'
;MSYDLAVWDGDRPVDDRQAGSMYDGFYERYLESDDVVVPPAPRIVAYVDALVARYPDDVDHNVVWASTPVIDEASGPIVYLVMSYAKAEEVSEYAAELAREHGLVCFDPQGECLRP
;
A
#
# COMPACT_ATOMS: atom_id res chain seq x y z
N MET A 1 6.93 -12.95 -10.04
CA MET A 1 5.74 -12.12 -10.25
C MET A 1 5.32 -11.60 -8.89
N SER A 2 5.19 -10.29 -8.75
CA SER A 2 4.58 -9.65 -7.58
C SER A 2 3.13 -9.29 -7.89
N TYR A 3 2.39 -9.00 -6.84
CA TYR A 3 1.12 -8.30 -6.87
C TYR A 3 1.30 -7.06 -6.00
N ASP A 4 0.65 -5.95 -6.35
CA ASP A 4 0.93 -4.66 -5.74
C ASP A 4 -0.37 -4.00 -5.29
N LEU A 5 -0.30 -3.19 -4.24
CA LEU A 5 -1.41 -2.33 -3.81
C LEU A 5 -0.88 -0.96 -3.44
N ALA A 6 -1.58 0.08 -3.89
CA ALA A 6 -1.35 1.44 -3.43
C ALA A 6 -2.36 1.78 -2.34
N VAL A 7 -1.87 2.17 -1.15
CA VAL A 7 -2.72 2.55 -0.03
C VAL A 7 -2.36 3.96 0.42
N TRP A 8 -3.36 4.86 0.53
CA TRP A 8 -3.10 6.23 0.95
C TRP A 8 -4.14 6.81 1.91
N ASP A 9 -3.72 7.83 2.65
CA ASP A 9 -4.54 8.66 3.53
C ASP A 9 -5.13 9.83 2.73
N GLY A 10 -6.46 9.89 2.66
CA GLY A 10 -7.19 10.91 1.91
C GLY A 10 -8.65 10.55 1.71
N ASP A 11 -9.40 11.45 1.08
CA ASP A 11 -10.80 11.20 0.76
C ASP A 11 -10.93 10.09 -0.29
N ARG A 12 -11.90 9.19 -0.09
CA ARG A 12 -12.16 8.11 -1.04
C ARG A 12 -12.59 8.69 -2.41
N PRO A 13 -11.91 8.34 -3.51
CA PRO A 13 -12.31 8.75 -4.85
C PRO A 13 -13.73 8.29 -5.19
N VAL A 14 -14.41 9.04 -6.06
CA VAL A 14 -15.79 8.71 -6.48
C VAL A 14 -15.85 7.52 -7.44
N ASP A 15 -14.78 7.28 -8.19
CA ASP A 15 -14.66 6.21 -9.16
C ASP A 15 -13.20 5.77 -9.34
N ASP A 16 -13.03 4.63 -10.02
CA ASP A 16 -11.72 4.02 -10.28
C ASP A 16 -10.81 4.91 -11.13
N ARG A 17 -11.39 5.70 -12.04
CA ARG A 17 -10.62 6.63 -12.89
C ARG A 17 -10.01 7.75 -12.06
N GLN A 18 -10.77 8.33 -11.14
CA GLN A 18 -10.26 9.35 -10.22
C GLN A 18 -9.23 8.73 -9.28
N ALA A 19 -9.44 7.50 -8.82
CA ALA A 19 -8.46 6.78 -8.00
C ALA A 19 -7.13 6.61 -8.74
N GLY A 20 -7.16 6.17 -10.01
CA GLY A 20 -5.97 6.07 -10.86
C GLY A 20 -5.23 7.40 -11.01
N SER A 21 -5.96 8.50 -11.30
CA SER A 21 -5.34 9.83 -11.41
C SER A 21 -4.73 10.33 -10.09
N MET A 22 -5.33 10.00 -8.95
CA MET A 22 -4.76 10.32 -7.64
C MET A 22 -3.51 9.48 -7.37
N TYR A 23 -3.56 8.18 -7.68
CA TYR A 23 -2.43 7.27 -7.58
C TYR A 23 -1.23 7.78 -8.39
N ASP A 24 -1.42 8.13 -9.67
CA ASP A 24 -0.36 8.65 -10.53
C ASP A 24 0.31 9.89 -9.89
N GLY A 25 -0.50 10.82 -9.37
CA GLY A 25 0.00 12.03 -8.71
C GLY A 25 0.73 11.75 -7.39
N PHE A 26 0.32 10.72 -6.64
CA PHE A 26 1.06 10.29 -5.45
C PHE A 26 2.37 9.60 -5.82
N TYR A 27 2.35 8.75 -6.85
CA TYR A 27 3.52 8.00 -7.30
C TYR A 27 4.62 8.96 -7.78
N GLU A 28 4.30 9.87 -8.69
CA GLU A 28 5.25 10.90 -9.19
C GLU A 28 5.83 11.74 -8.06
N ARG A 29 5.00 12.09 -7.06
CA ARG A 29 5.40 13.01 -6.00
C ARG A 29 6.18 12.38 -4.86
N TYR A 30 5.85 11.15 -4.48
CA TYR A 30 6.32 10.54 -3.23
C TYR A 30 7.13 9.27 -3.44
N LEU A 31 7.00 8.60 -4.59
CA LEU A 31 7.58 7.27 -4.83
C LEU A 31 8.56 7.21 -6.01
N GLU A 32 8.46 8.11 -7.00
CA GLU A 32 9.35 8.11 -8.17
C GLU A 32 10.75 8.69 -7.87
N SER A 33 10.86 9.62 -6.91
CA SER A 33 12.10 10.34 -6.63
C SER A 33 12.67 10.03 -5.25
N ASP A 34 13.88 9.45 -5.23
CA ASP A 34 14.66 9.20 -4.01
C ASP A 34 15.15 10.50 -3.32
N ASP A 35 15.03 11.66 -3.97
CA ASP A 35 15.49 12.95 -3.44
C ASP A 35 14.51 13.53 -2.39
N VAL A 36 13.27 13.01 -2.31
CA VAL A 36 12.21 13.53 -1.45
C VAL A 36 11.74 12.45 -0.47
N VAL A 37 12.50 12.27 0.62
CA VAL A 37 12.07 11.42 1.74
C VAL A 37 11.08 12.20 2.62
N VAL A 38 9.78 12.00 2.39
CA VAL A 38 8.73 12.53 3.26
C VAL A 38 8.38 11.47 4.30
N PRO A 39 8.53 11.75 5.62
CA PRO A 39 8.11 10.82 6.65
C PRO A 39 6.66 10.36 6.44
N PRO A 40 6.36 9.05 6.56
CA PRO A 40 5.01 8.54 6.39
C PRO A 40 4.02 9.19 7.37
N ALA A 41 2.80 9.43 6.88
CA ALA A 41 1.73 9.98 7.68
C ALA A 41 1.39 9.01 8.83
N PRO A 42 0.98 9.51 10.02
CA PRO A 42 0.71 8.66 11.18
C PRO A 42 -0.30 7.53 10.92
N ARG A 43 -1.31 7.75 10.05
CA ARG A 43 -2.26 6.69 9.69
C ARG A 43 -1.64 5.59 8.83
N ILE A 44 -0.73 5.95 7.93
CA ILE A 44 0.04 5.00 7.13
C ILE A 44 0.95 4.17 8.02
N VAL A 45 1.66 4.80 8.97
CA VAL A 45 2.48 4.08 9.96
C VAL A 45 1.61 3.09 10.74
N ALA A 46 0.47 3.54 11.29
CA ALA A 46 -0.41 2.65 12.05
C ALA A 46 -0.97 1.49 11.22
N TYR A 47 -1.26 1.72 9.94
CA TYR A 47 -1.70 0.68 9.01
C TYR A 47 -0.60 -0.34 8.73
N VAL A 48 0.62 0.12 8.43
CA VAL A 48 1.77 -0.75 8.19
C VAL A 48 2.09 -1.58 9.44
N ASP A 49 2.11 -0.96 10.64
CA ASP A 49 2.34 -1.65 11.91
C ASP A 49 1.33 -2.79 12.14
N ALA A 50 0.04 -2.54 11.86
CA ALA A 50 -1.01 -3.55 11.99
C ALA A 50 -0.87 -4.67 10.93
N LEU A 51 -0.42 -4.32 9.73
CA LEU A 51 -0.18 -5.27 8.64
C LEU A 51 0.99 -6.21 8.96
N VAL A 52 2.13 -5.66 9.42
CA VAL A 52 3.32 -6.46 9.78
C VAL A 52 3.14 -7.24 11.08
N ALA A 53 2.26 -6.79 12.00
CA ALA A 53 1.91 -7.57 13.18
C ALA A 53 1.23 -8.92 12.82
N ARG A 54 0.50 -8.96 11.70
CA ARG A 54 -0.12 -10.20 11.19
C ARG A 54 0.77 -10.94 10.20
N TYR A 55 1.44 -10.21 9.31
CA TYR A 55 2.33 -10.74 8.29
C TYR A 55 3.72 -10.15 8.49
N PRO A 56 4.54 -10.72 9.38
CA PRO A 56 5.87 -10.19 9.69
C PRO A 56 6.71 -9.95 8.44
N ASP A 57 7.43 -8.83 8.42
CA ASP A 57 8.34 -8.46 7.34
C ASP A 57 9.79 -8.92 7.59
N ASP A 58 10.00 -9.80 8.56
CA ASP A 58 11.31 -10.39 8.84
C ASP A 58 11.77 -11.33 7.71
N VAL A 59 13.08 -11.41 7.54
CA VAL A 59 13.74 -12.06 6.40
C VAL A 59 13.68 -13.60 6.47
N ASP A 60 13.42 -14.16 7.64
CA ASP A 60 13.44 -15.61 7.87
C ASP A 60 12.07 -16.27 7.61
N HIS A 61 10.97 -15.50 7.69
CA HIS A 61 9.60 -15.98 7.51
C HIS A 61 8.91 -15.50 6.22
N ASN A 62 9.57 -14.68 5.39
CA ASN A 62 8.86 -13.96 4.34
C ASN A 62 8.59 -14.75 3.04
N VAL A 63 7.34 -15.15 2.87
CA VAL A 63 6.74 -15.53 1.57
C VAL A 63 5.70 -14.50 1.11
N VAL A 64 5.42 -13.47 1.91
CA VAL A 64 4.34 -12.50 1.66
C VAL A 64 4.87 -11.24 0.99
N TRP A 65 5.85 -10.57 1.58
CA TRP A 65 6.37 -9.31 1.06
C TRP A 65 7.54 -9.55 0.12
N ALA A 66 7.51 -8.88 -1.04
CA ALA A 66 8.60 -8.92 -2.02
C ALA A 66 9.62 -7.79 -1.80
N SER A 67 9.22 -6.74 -1.07
CA SER A 67 10.11 -5.68 -0.60
C SER A 67 9.92 -5.49 0.91
N THR A 68 11.03 -5.42 1.65
CA THR A 68 11.06 -5.33 3.12
C THR A 68 12.20 -4.41 3.56
N PRO A 69 12.06 -3.69 4.68
CA PRO A 69 10.86 -3.56 5.53
C PRO A 69 9.68 -2.90 4.79
N VAL A 70 8.44 -3.28 5.13
CA VAL A 70 7.25 -2.77 4.41
C VAL A 70 7.11 -1.25 4.58
N ILE A 71 7.58 -0.72 5.70
CA ILE A 71 7.52 0.73 6.01
C ILE A 71 8.44 1.57 5.11
N ASP A 72 9.48 0.98 4.51
CA ASP A 72 10.39 1.71 3.63
C ASP A 72 9.74 2.03 2.27
N GLU A 73 8.64 1.37 1.93
CA GLU A 73 7.81 1.65 0.74
C GLU A 73 6.75 2.74 1.01
N ALA A 74 6.79 3.40 2.17
CA ALA A 74 5.88 4.47 2.55
C ALA A 74 6.54 5.84 2.45
N SER A 75 5.81 6.81 1.90
CA SER A 75 6.26 8.19 1.78
C SER A 75 5.07 9.14 1.86
N GLY A 76 5.11 10.08 2.80
CA GLY A 76 4.00 11.01 3.04
C GLY A 76 2.67 10.27 3.25
N PRO A 77 1.62 10.56 2.46
CA PRO A 77 0.30 9.97 2.67
C PRO A 77 0.13 8.59 2.03
N ILE A 78 1.13 8.01 1.34
CA ILE A 78 0.99 6.77 0.57
C ILE A 78 1.99 5.70 1.02
N VAL A 79 1.60 4.42 0.90
CA VAL A 79 2.48 3.25 0.94
C VAL A 79 2.22 2.37 -0.28
N TYR A 80 3.29 1.85 -0.88
CA TYR A 80 3.24 0.93 -2.01
C TYR A 80 3.58 -0.49 -1.55
N LEU A 81 2.57 -1.35 -1.44
CA LEU A 81 2.75 -2.72 -0.97
C LEU A 81 3.17 -3.61 -2.13
N VAL A 82 4.37 -4.18 -2.07
CA VAL A 82 4.83 -5.18 -3.05
C VAL A 82 4.77 -6.56 -2.41
N MET A 83 3.86 -7.41 -2.87
CA MET A 83 3.68 -8.76 -2.32
C MET A 83 3.97 -9.86 -3.33
N SER A 84 4.36 -11.03 -2.83
CA SER A 84 4.51 -12.26 -3.61
C SER A 84 3.16 -12.70 -4.15
N TYR A 85 3.12 -12.99 -5.45
CA TYR A 85 1.89 -13.44 -6.12
C TYR A 85 1.29 -14.71 -5.49
N ALA A 86 2.11 -15.59 -4.91
CA ALA A 86 1.65 -16.83 -4.28
C ALA A 86 0.78 -16.60 -3.03
N LYS A 87 0.88 -15.41 -2.41
CA LYS A 87 0.12 -15.02 -1.21
C LYS A 87 -0.84 -13.86 -1.48
N ALA A 88 -0.84 -13.33 -2.70
CA ALA A 88 -1.55 -12.12 -3.05
C ALA A 88 -3.08 -12.22 -2.85
N GLU A 89 -3.70 -13.35 -3.17
CA GLU A 89 -5.15 -13.51 -3.01
C GLU A 89 -5.59 -13.29 -1.55
N GLU A 90 -4.99 -14.04 -0.61
CA GLU A 90 -5.28 -13.93 0.83
C GLU A 90 -4.87 -12.55 1.40
N VAL A 91 -3.66 -12.10 1.08
CA VAL A 91 -3.07 -10.92 1.72
C VAL A 91 -3.68 -9.63 1.18
N SER A 92 -4.00 -9.57 -0.12
CA SER A 92 -4.60 -8.37 -0.73
C SER A 92 -6.02 -8.10 -0.21
N GLU A 93 -6.81 -9.15 0.07
CA GLU A 93 -8.14 -9.00 0.68
C GLU A 93 -8.03 -8.43 2.09
N TYR A 94 -7.14 -9.00 2.92
CA TYR A 94 -6.93 -8.50 4.28
C TYR A 94 -6.36 -7.08 4.30
N ALA A 95 -5.40 -6.78 3.42
CA ALA A 95 -4.80 -5.45 3.30
C ALA A 95 -5.85 -4.39 2.96
N ALA A 96 -6.75 -4.68 2.00
CA ALA A 96 -7.84 -3.78 1.63
C ALA A 96 -8.84 -3.56 2.79
N GLU A 97 -9.23 -4.64 3.48
CA GLU A 97 -10.13 -4.54 4.63
C GLU A 97 -9.52 -3.70 5.75
N LEU A 98 -8.26 -3.95 6.09
CA LEU A 98 -7.52 -3.20 7.11
C LEU A 98 -7.36 -1.73 6.71
N ALA A 99 -7.08 -1.44 5.44
CA ALA A 99 -7.01 -0.07 4.95
C ALA A 99 -8.35 0.67 5.18
N ARG A 100 -9.47 0.02 4.87
CA ARG A 100 -10.80 0.55 5.13
C ARG A 100 -11.07 0.80 6.61
N GLU A 101 -10.64 -0.09 7.50
CA GLU A 101 -10.76 0.09 8.96
C GLU A 101 -9.96 1.30 9.46
N HIS A 102 -8.81 1.57 8.85
CA HIS A 102 -7.98 2.74 9.13
C HIS A 102 -8.48 4.03 8.43
N GLY A 103 -9.56 3.96 7.66
CA GLY A 103 -10.09 5.08 6.89
C GLY A 103 -9.19 5.49 5.71
N LEU A 104 -8.39 4.55 5.20
CA LEU A 104 -7.50 4.72 4.06
C LEU A 104 -8.18 4.26 2.77
N VAL A 105 -7.62 4.70 1.64
CA VAL A 105 -8.02 4.24 0.31
C VAL A 105 -7.05 3.15 -0.13
N CYS A 106 -7.59 2.03 -0.63
CA CYS A 106 -6.81 0.95 -1.22
C CYS A 106 -7.14 0.83 -2.71
N PHE A 107 -6.12 0.84 -3.55
CA PHE A 107 -6.22 0.76 -5.01
C PHE A 107 -5.32 -0.36 -5.52
N ASP A 108 -5.81 -1.07 -6.53
CA ASP A 108 -5.08 -2.08 -7.29
C ASP A 108 -4.58 -1.46 -8.59
N PRO A 109 -3.28 -1.14 -8.72
CA PRO A 109 -2.71 -0.58 -9.94
C PRO A 109 -2.80 -1.52 -11.15
N GLN A 110 -2.80 -2.85 -10.93
CA GLN A 110 -2.89 -3.84 -12.00
C GLN A 110 -4.33 -4.01 -12.51
N GLY A 111 -5.30 -3.93 -11.60
CA GLY A 111 -6.73 -3.97 -11.90
C GLY A 111 -7.32 -2.62 -12.28
N GLU A 112 -6.56 -1.53 -12.08
CA GLU A 112 -6.98 -0.14 -12.19
C GLU A 112 -8.29 0.15 -11.44
N CYS A 113 -8.45 -0.42 -10.23
CA CYS A 113 -9.70 -0.34 -9.48
C CYS A 113 -9.52 -0.17 -7.97
N LEU A 114 -10.51 0.46 -7.35
CA LEU A 114 -10.60 0.55 -5.89
C LEU A 114 -10.88 -0.84 -5.31
N ARG A 115 -10.14 -1.19 -4.27
CA ARG A 115 -10.41 -2.38 -3.48
C ARG A 115 -11.56 -2.10 -2.48
N PRO A 116 -12.50 -3.03 -2.30
CA PRO A 116 -13.69 -2.83 -1.48
C PRO A 116 -13.41 -2.73 0.02
#